data_AF-A0A966D917-F1
#
_entry.id   AF-A0A966D917-F1
#
_cell.length_a   1.000
_cell.length_b   1.000
_cell.length_c   1.000
_cell.angle_alpha   90.00
_cell.angle_beta   90.00
_cell.angle_gamma   90.00
#
_symmetry.space_group_name_H-M   'P 1'
#
loop_
_entity.id
_entity.type
_entity.pdbx_description
1 polymer ?
#
loop_
_entity_poly.entity_id
_entity_poly.type
_entity_poly.pdbx_seq_one_letter_code
_entity_poly.pdbx_strand_id
1 'polypeptide(L)'
;MNNIQIIEIKLYSKHSKGTQRRIRKVEFKIGTLNIIHGLSQTGKSAIIPIIDYCLCSNTNRIPVGVIRDNCSAFSLKLKVDDEYLSIFRSIEKGKTEKIGYCYTQKFEEKNKWKITDPEKFKIHLNNALGIPFIDTDTSNKEEKNDRPSYRDLVSFNFQTQNIVANPNCLLYKTDTYNHRQKIKKIFNYIIGAQTSEQLLNEFNKQKLNNELKDLLYKEAKEEKIRKEVLINSELVLDKAMEYGLIQNKTLNMGDI
;
A
#
# COMPACT_ATOMS: atom_id res chain seq x y z
N MET A 1 -2.88 -16.01 -9.87
CA MET A 1 -2.94 -14.54 -9.82
C MET A 1 -3.91 -14.12 -10.92
N ASN A 2 -4.89 -13.27 -10.62
CA ASN A 2 -5.94 -12.93 -11.57
C ASN A 2 -5.36 -12.09 -12.71
N ASN A 3 -5.81 -12.33 -13.94
CA ASN A 3 -5.41 -11.56 -15.10
C ASN A 3 -6.22 -10.27 -15.15
N ILE A 4 -5.55 -9.14 -14.92
CA ILE A 4 -6.21 -7.84 -14.81
C ILE A 4 -5.74 -6.93 -15.93
N GLN A 5 -6.70 -6.35 -16.66
CA GLN A 5 -6.38 -5.50 -17.80
C GLN A 5 -7.28 -4.27 -17.83
N ILE A 6 -6.71 -3.11 -18.17
CA ILE A 6 -7.47 -1.88 -18.34
C ILE A 6 -8.16 -1.92 -19.70
N ILE A 7 -9.47 -1.66 -19.72
CA ILE A 7 -10.27 -1.68 -20.95
C ILE A 7 -10.62 -0.27 -21.40
N GLU A 8 -11.14 0.55 -20.49
CA GLU A 8 -11.54 1.91 -20.84
C GLU A 8 -11.50 2.85 -19.64
N ILE A 9 -11.34 4.13 -19.96
CA ILE A 9 -11.55 5.25 -19.04
C ILE A 9 -12.67 6.12 -19.60
N LYS A 10 -13.59 6.55 -18.75
CA LYS A 10 -14.65 7.51 -19.09
C LYS A 10 -14.49 8.79 -18.31
N LEU A 11 -14.57 9.91 -18.99
CA LEU A 11 -14.59 11.26 -18.43
C LEU A 11 -16.01 11.80 -18.55
N TYR A 12 -16.64 12.11 -17.42
CA TYR A 12 -17.98 12.65 -17.37
C TYR A 12 -17.91 14.16 -17.27
N SER A 13 -18.51 14.87 -18.23
CA SER A 13 -18.58 16.33 -18.22
C SER A 13 -19.45 16.85 -17.06
N LYS A 14 -19.11 18.03 -16.52
CA LYS A 14 -19.99 18.84 -15.65
C LYS A 14 -21.12 19.45 -16.47
N HIS A 15 -20.80 19.91 -17.68
CA HIS A 15 -21.76 20.50 -18.59
C HIS A 15 -22.54 19.40 -19.32
N SER A 16 -23.86 19.42 -19.20
CA SER A 16 -24.77 18.66 -20.07
C SER A 16 -25.12 19.50 -21.30
N LYS A 17 -25.32 18.86 -22.45
CA LYS A 17 -26.12 19.43 -23.54
C LYS A 17 -27.47 18.72 -23.49
N GLY A 18 -28.51 19.40 -23.02
CA GLY A 18 -29.82 18.78 -22.76
C GLY A 18 -29.81 17.89 -21.50
N THR A 19 -30.52 16.75 -21.56
CA THR A 19 -30.70 15.80 -20.44
C THR A 19 -29.55 14.80 -20.25
N GLN A 20 -28.57 14.74 -21.15
CA GLN A 20 -27.46 13.79 -21.07
C GLN A 20 -26.11 14.48 -20.82
N ARG A 21 -25.35 13.95 -19.85
CA ARG A 21 -23.96 14.37 -19.61
C ARG A 21 -23.09 13.88 -20.76
N ARG A 22 -22.27 14.76 -21.33
CA ARG A 22 -21.29 14.37 -22.36
C ARG A 22 -20.23 13.46 -21.74
N ILE A 23 -20.02 12.30 -22.33
CA ILE A 23 -19.01 11.32 -21.91
C ILE A 23 -17.92 11.27 -22.98
N ARG A 24 -16.65 11.40 -22.58
CA ARG A 24 -15.51 11.05 -23.44
C ARG A 24 -14.94 9.71 -22.98
N LYS A 25 -14.68 8.81 -23.92
CA LYS A 25 -14.10 7.50 -23.66
C LYS A 25 -12.67 7.42 -24.20
N VAL A 26 -11.80 6.72 -23.49
CA VAL A 26 -10.47 6.32 -23.94
C VAL A 26 -10.41 4.80 -23.79
N GLU A 27 -10.29 4.09 -24.89
CA GLU A 27 -10.31 2.63 -24.94
C GLU A 27 -8.88 2.07 -25.11
N PHE A 28 -8.64 0.90 -24.52
CA PHE A 28 -7.36 0.21 -24.52
C PHE A 28 -7.52 -1.19 -25.10
N LYS A 29 -6.52 -1.64 -25.84
CA LYS A 29 -6.46 -2.99 -26.40
C LYS A 29 -5.93 -3.97 -25.36
N ILE A 30 -6.76 -4.94 -25.02
CA ILE A 30 -6.47 -6.07 -24.12
C ILE A 30 -5.32 -6.90 -24.71
N GLY A 31 -4.43 -7.42 -23.86
CA GLY A 31 -3.34 -8.33 -24.23
C GLY A 31 -2.19 -7.68 -25.00
N THR A 32 -2.13 -6.35 -25.06
CA THR A 32 -1.13 -5.64 -25.87
C THR A 32 -0.54 -4.43 -25.13
N LEU A 33 0.65 -4.01 -25.55
CA LEU A 33 1.24 -2.75 -25.13
C LEU A 33 0.48 -1.58 -25.77
N ASN A 34 -0.16 -0.76 -24.94
CA ASN A 34 -0.89 0.42 -25.40
C ASN A 34 0.03 1.65 -25.39
N ILE A 35 0.23 2.28 -26.55
CA ILE A 35 1.05 3.49 -26.70
C ILE A 35 0.14 4.71 -26.84
N ILE A 36 0.24 5.65 -25.90
CA ILE A 36 -0.52 6.90 -25.92
C ILE A 36 0.36 8.01 -26.51
N HIS A 37 0.04 8.47 -27.73
CA HIS A 37 0.81 9.52 -28.43
C HIS A 37 -0.08 10.65 -28.97
N GLY A 38 0.54 11.75 -29.41
CA GLY A 38 -0.12 12.90 -30.04
C GLY A 38 0.56 14.25 -29.73
N LEU A 39 -0.05 15.36 -30.13
CA LEU A 39 0.48 16.73 -29.96
C LEU A 39 0.60 17.19 -28.49
N SER A 40 1.55 18.06 -28.18
CA SER A 40 1.69 18.61 -26.82
C SER A 40 0.39 19.24 -26.31
N GLN A 41 0.19 19.24 -24.99
CA GLN A 41 -0.96 19.85 -24.30
C GLN A 41 -2.36 19.26 -24.62
N THR A 42 -2.45 18.11 -25.30
CA THR A 42 -3.76 17.46 -25.57
C THR A 42 -4.31 16.59 -24.44
N GLY A 43 -3.70 16.64 -23.24
CA GLY A 43 -4.20 15.91 -22.06
C GLY A 43 -3.69 14.47 -21.88
N LYS A 44 -2.72 14.01 -22.68
CA LYS A 44 -2.11 12.67 -22.54
C LYS A 44 -1.58 12.38 -21.14
N SER A 45 -0.88 13.36 -20.56
CA SER A 45 -0.28 13.25 -19.23
C SER A 45 -1.31 13.11 -18.10
N ALA A 46 -2.60 13.31 -18.39
CA ALA A 46 -3.67 13.14 -17.40
C ALA A 46 -4.20 11.71 -17.32
N ILE A 47 -3.92 10.84 -18.31
CA ILE A 47 -4.50 9.48 -18.36
C ILE A 47 -4.06 8.65 -17.14
N ILE A 48 -2.75 8.57 -16.86
CA ILE A 48 -2.23 7.82 -15.71
C ILE A 48 -2.73 8.40 -14.38
N PRO A 49 -2.70 9.72 -14.14
CA PRO A 49 -3.33 10.32 -12.96
C PRO A 49 -4.82 10.03 -12.79
N ILE A 50 -5.60 9.95 -13.88
CA ILE A 50 -7.01 9.59 -13.83
C ILE A 50 -7.17 8.13 -13.39
N ILE A 51 -6.39 7.22 -13.97
CA ILE A 51 -6.37 5.80 -13.55
C ILE A 51 -6.00 5.70 -12.07
N ASP A 52 -4.90 6.34 -11.64
CA ASP A 52 -4.44 6.36 -10.24
C ASP A 52 -5.53 6.93 -9.31
N TYR A 53 -6.25 7.95 -9.75
CA TYR A 53 -7.36 8.54 -9.01
C TYR A 53 -8.54 7.57 -8.84
N CYS A 54 -8.96 6.89 -9.91
CA CYS A 54 -9.99 5.84 -9.83
C CYS A 54 -9.56 4.67 -8.94
N LEU A 55 -8.27 4.34 -8.92
CA LEU A 55 -7.65 3.32 -8.07
C LEU A 55 -7.41 3.80 -6.61
N CYS A 56 -8.23 4.71 -6.11
CA CYS A 56 -8.20 5.25 -4.74
C CYS A 56 -6.85 5.87 -4.30
N SER A 57 -6.20 6.65 -5.18
CA SER A 57 -5.08 7.49 -4.72
C SER A 57 -5.53 8.48 -3.65
N ASN A 58 -4.71 8.63 -2.60
CA ASN A 58 -4.93 9.59 -1.50
C ASN A 58 -4.81 11.04 -2.01
N THR A 59 -3.95 11.27 -3.00
CA THR A 59 -3.73 12.58 -3.60
C THR A 59 -4.32 12.60 -5.00
N ASN A 60 -5.14 13.60 -5.31
CA ASN A 60 -5.53 13.86 -6.68
C ASN A 60 -4.36 14.52 -7.44
N ARG A 61 -3.77 13.80 -8.40
CA ARG A 61 -2.64 14.27 -9.22
C ARG A 61 -3.04 14.65 -10.66
N ILE A 62 -4.33 14.62 -10.98
CA ILE A 62 -4.82 15.02 -12.32
C ILE A 62 -4.39 16.48 -12.58
N PRO A 63 -3.85 16.88 -13.74
CA PRO A 63 -3.45 18.28 -13.96
C PRO A 63 -4.60 19.28 -13.73
N VAL A 64 -4.29 20.43 -13.11
CA VAL A 64 -5.25 21.55 -12.95
C VAL A 64 -5.61 22.14 -14.32
N GLY A 65 -6.81 22.70 -14.44
CA GLY A 65 -7.31 23.32 -15.66
C GLY A 65 -8.38 22.46 -16.33
N VAL A 66 -8.35 22.41 -17.66
CA VAL A 66 -9.42 21.92 -18.55
C VAL A 66 -10.09 20.63 -18.05
N ILE A 67 -9.34 19.63 -17.63
CA ILE A 67 -9.92 18.34 -17.20
C ILE A 67 -10.64 18.47 -15.85
N ARG A 68 -9.99 19.03 -14.82
CA ARG A 68 -10.59 19.20 -13.49
C ARG A 68 -11.77 20.17 -13.48
N ASP A 69 -11.69 21.19 -14.32
CA ASP A 69 -12.70 22.25 -14.35
C ASP A 69 -13.96 21.79 -15.09
N ASN A 70 -13.81 20.95 -16.12
CA ASN A 70 -14.93 20.51 -16.95
C ASN A 70 -15.46 19.10 -16.62
N CYS A 71 -14.78 18.29 -15.81
CA CYS A 71 -15.24 16.93 -15.48
C CYS A 71 -15.89 16.84 -14.10
N SER A 72 -17.02 16.14 -14.00
CA SER A 72 -17.74 15.84 -12.74
C SER A 72 -17.26 14.54 -12.09
N ALA A 73 -16.82 13.58 -12.91
CA ALA A 73 -16.36 12.28 -12.45
C ALA A 73 -15.51 11.55 -13.50
N PHE A 74 -14.84 10.50 -13.05
CA PHE A 74 -14.09 9.56 -13.87
C PHE A 74 -14.55 8.13 -13.60
N SER A 75 -14.52 7.29 -14.63
CA SER A 75 -14.69 5.85 -14.49
C SER A 75 -13.54 5.10 -15.13
N LEU A 76 -13.15 4.00 -14.51
CA LEU A 76 -12.16 3.05 -14.98
C LEU A 76 -12.83 1.69 -15.09
N LYS A 77 -12.68 1.02 -16.23
CA LYS A 77 -13.16 -0.35 -16.41
C LYS A 77 -11.98 -1.29 -16.57
N LEU A 78 -12.00 -2.35 -15.78
CA LEU A 78 -10.99 -3.40 -15.76
C LEU A 78 -11.64 -4.73 -16.18
N LYS A 79 -10.91 -5.54 -16.95
CA LYS A 79 -11.15 -6.98 -17.05
C LYS A 79 -10.44 -7.63 -15.88
N VAL A 80 -11.13 -8.48 -15.12
CA VAL A 80 -10.56 -9.30 -14.05
C VAL A 80 -10.98 -10.73 -14.35
N ASP A 81 -10.05 -11.52 -14.90
CA ASP A 81 -10.32 -12.85 -15.46
C ASP A 81 -11.49 -12.81 -16.46
N ASP A 82 -12.62 -13.42 -16.14
CA ASP A 82 -13.82 -13.47 -16.99
C ASP A 82 -14.86 -12.40 -16.64
N GLU A 83 -14.62 -11.57 -15.63
CA GLU A 83 -15.52 -10.50 -15.20
C GLU A 83 -15.01 -9.10 -15.56
N TYR A 84 -15.93 -8.14 -15.52
CA TYR A 84 -15.64 -6.73 -15.72
C TYR A 84 -15.93 -5.93 -14.46
N LEU A 85 -14.89 -5.31 -13.90
CA LEU A 85 -14.99 -4.38 -12.78
C LEU A 85 -15.03 -2.95 -13.31
N SER A 86 -16.16 -2.26 -13.14
CA SER A 86 -16.25 -0.82 -13.38
C SER A 86 -16.13 -0.07 -12.07
N ILE A 87 -15.29 0.95 -12.05
CA ILE A 87 -15.02 1.84 -10.92
C ILE A 87 -15.43 3.26 -11.32
N PHE A 88 -16.02 4.02 -10.41
CA PHE A 88 -16.48 5.38 -10.62
C PHE A 88 -16.12 6.26 -9.42
N ARG A 89 -15.50 7.41 -9.68
CA ARG A 89 -15.10 8.36 -8.64
C ARG A 89 -15.39 9.80 -9.08
N SER A 90 -16.12 10.54 -8.26
CA SER A 90 -16.40 11.97 -8.51
C SER A 90 -15.23 12.84 -8.11
N ILE A 91 -15.01 13.94 -8.83
CA ILE A 91 -14.02 14.98 -8.51
C ILE A 91 -14.66 16.25 -7.91
N GLU A 92 -15.98 16.28 -7.75
CA GLU A 92 -16.69 17.42 -7.17
C GLU A 92 -16.40 17.54 -5.66
N LYS A 93 -16.05 18.76 -5.21
CA LYS A 93 -15.82 19.06 -3.78
C LYS A 93 -17.04 18.64 -2.95
N GLY A 94 -16.82 17.87 -1.88
CA GLY A 94 -17.88 17.32 -1.02
C GLY A 94 -18.51 16.00 -1.48
N LYS A 95 -18.25 15.53 -2.72
CA LYS A 95 -18.66 14.20 -3.23
C LYS A 95 -17.47 13.27 -3.50
N THR A 96 -16.26 13.78 -3.39
CA THR A 96 -14.98 13.06 -3.60
C THR A 96 -14.72 11.94 -2.60
N GLU A 97 -15.52 11.83 -1.56
CA GLU A 97 -15.34 10.86 -0.48
C GLU A 97 -15.79 9.47 -0.86
N LYS A 98 -16.81 9.32 -1.72
CA LYS A 98 -17.37 8.00 -2.03
C LYS A 98 -16.90 7.47 -3.38
N ILE A 99 -16.73 6.15 -3.45
CA ILE A 99 -16.39 5.42 -4.66
C ILE A 99 -17.53 4.47 -5.03
N GLY A 100 -17.89 4.48 -6.31
CA GLY A 100 -18.83 3.53 -6.89
C GLY A 100 -18.07 2.40 -7.56
N TYR A 101 -18.51 1.16 -7.39
CA TYR A 101 -18.02 0.04 -8.19
C TYR A 101 -19.13 -0.96 -8.53
N CYS A 102 -18.93 -1.74 -9.58
CA CYS A 102 -19.81 -2.86 -9.92
C CYS A 102 -19.05 -3.92 -10.74
N TYR A 103 -19.49 -5.16 -10.58
CA TYR A 103 -19.03 -6.30 -11.38
C TYR A 103 -20.12 -6.66 -12.38
N THR A 104 -19.71 -6.99 -13.60
CA THR A 104 -20.60 -7.38 -14.69
C THR A 104 -19.96 -8.53 -15.45
N GLN A 105 -20.76 -9.53 -15.83
CA GLN A 105 -20.30 -10.65 -16.66
C GLN A 105 -20.24 -10.29 -18.14
N LYS A 106 -21.06 -9.31 -18.58
CA LYS A 106 -21.12 -8.79 -19.94
C LYS A 106 -20.71 -7.33 -19.97
N PHE A 107 -20.16 -6.89 -21.11
CA PHE A 107 -19.62 -5.54 -21.25
C PHE A 107 -20.66 -4.41 -21.10
N GLU A 108 -21.97 -4.66 -21.25
CA GLU A 108 -22.97 -3.60 -21.51
C GLU A 108 -24.15 -3.47 -20.52
N GLU A 109 -24.10 -4.04 -19.32
CA GLU A 109 -25.25 -3.88 -18.40
C GLU A 109 -25.31 -2.51 -17.74
N LYS A 110 -26.53 -2.02 -17.50
CA LYS A 110 -26.79 -0.81 -16.70
C LYS A 110 -26.25 -1.03 -15.28
N ASN A 111 -25.06 -0.50 -15.02
CA ASN A 111 -24.34 -0.64 -13.76
C ASN A 111 -25.20 -0.26 -12.54
N LYS A 112 -25.60 -1.24 -11.72
CA LYS A 112 -26.03 -1.00 -10.35
C LYS A 112 -24.79 -0.74 -9.49
N TRP A 113 -24.45 0.53 -9.30
CA TRP A 113 -23.26 0.93 -8.55
C TRP A 113 -23.41 0.62 -7.05
N LYS A 114 -22.48 -0.15 -6.49
CA LYS A 114 -22.25 -0.25 -5.05
C LYS A 114 -21.41 0.95 -4.62
N ILE A 115 -21.92 1.74 -3.69
CA ILE A 115 -21.23 2.94 -3.18
C ILE A 115 -20.55 2.59 -1.85
N THR A 116 -19.28 2.91 -1.70
CA THR A 116 -18.51 2.65 -0.48
C THR A 116 -17.46 3.73 -0.24
N ASP A 117 -16.72 3.59 0.87
CA ASP A 117 -15.61 4.47 1.24
C ASP A 117 -14.31 3.99 0.57
N PRO A 118 -13.34 4.88 0.29
CA PRO A 118 -12.14 4.54 -0.47
C PRO A 118 -11.27 3.50 0.24
N GLU A 119 -11.21 3.55 1.58
CA GLU A 119 -10.45 2.59 2.40
C GLU A 119 -11.06 1.19 2.36
N LYS A 120 -12.38 1.08 2.48
CA LYS A 120 -13.09 -0.21 2.33
C LYS A 120 -12.93 -0.76 0.92
N PHE A 121 -13.00 0.10 -0.09
CA PHE A 121 -12.77 -0.31 -1.48
C PHE A 121 -11.34 -0.78 -1.73
N LYS A 122 -10.33 -0.16 -1.10
CA LYS A 122 -8.94 -0.62 -1.21
C LYS A 122 -8.78 -2.06 -0.70
N ILE A 123 -9.38 -2.37 0.45
CA ILE A 123 -9.39 -3.71 1.03
C ILE A 123 -10.10 -4.69 0.07
N HIS A 124 -11.29 -4.32 -0.38
CA HIS A 124 -12.05 -5.13 -1.34
C HIS A 124 -11.24 -5.41 -2.62
N LEU A 125 -10.58 -4.40 -3.18
CA LEU A 125 -9.79 -4.54 -4.40
C LEU A 125 -8.55 -5.41 -4.16
N ASN A 126 -7.81 -5.25 -3.06
CA ASN A 126 -6.70 -6.15 -2.72
C ASN A 126 -7.14 -7.63 -2.72
N ASN A 127 -8.28 -7.92 -2.09
CA ASN A 127 -8.84 -9.27 -2.03
C ASN A 127 -9.24 -9.78 -3.42
N ALA A 128 -9.90 -8.94 -4.21
CA ALA A 128 -10.29 -9.27 -5.58
C ALA A 128 -9.09 -9.53 -6.51
N LEU A 129 -7.92 -8.95 -6.22
CA LEU A 129 -6.69 -9.17 -6.97
C LEU A 129 -5.81 -10.31 -6.41
N GLY A 130 -6.23 -10.98 -5.33
CA GLY A 130 -5.48 -12.08 -4.73
C GLY A 130 -4.17 -11.64 -4.08
N ILE A 131 -4.09 -10.38 -3.63
CA ILE A 131 -2.93 -9.86 -2.91
C ILE A 131 -3.05 -10.33 -1.46
N PRO A 132 -2.00 -10.97 -0.90
CA PRO A 132 -2.06 -11.52 0.45
C PRO A 132 -2.52 -10.47 1.44
N PHE A 133 -3.65 -10.74 2.07
CA PHE A 133 -4.19 -9.93 3.13
C PHE A 133 -3.74 -10.53 4.46
N ILE A 134 -3.13 -9.71 5.30
CA ILE A 134 -3.02 -9.98 6.73
C ILE A 134 -4.07 -9.10 7.38
N ASP A 135 -5.21 -9.68 7.74
CA ASP A 135 -6.13 -9.03 8.66
C ASP A 135 -5.47 -9.06 10.02
N THR A 136 -5.12 -7.89 10.54
CA THR A 136 -4.72 -7.75 11.93
C THR A 136 -5.00 -6.33 12.32
N ASP A 137 -5.69 -6.16 13.44
CA ASP A 137 -5.86 -4.96 14.24
C ASP A 137 -4.52 -4.30 14.63
N THR A 138 -3.72 -3.85 13.67
CA THR A 138 -2.45 -3.18 13.91
C THR A 138 -2.69 -1.67 13.90
N SER A 139 -2.70 -1.10 15.09
CA SER A 139 -2.70 0.34 15.39
C SER A 139 -1.42 1.05 14.92
N ASN A 140 -0.35 0.30 14.59
CA ASN A 140 0.91 0.85 14.11
C ASN A 140 0.88 1.23 12.61
N LYS A 141 1.11 2.52 12.32
CA LYS A 141 1.16 3.06 10.94
C LYS A 141 2.36 2.58 10.13
N GLU A 142 3.48 2.27 10.78
CA GLU A 142 4.71 1.81 10.10
C GLU A 142 4.53 0.41 9.52
N GLU A 143 3.89 -0.51 10.25
CA GLU A 143 3.56 -1.86 9.79
C GLU A 143 2.57 -1.86 8.61
N LYS A 144 1.69 -0.85 8.51
CA LYS A 144 0.77 -0.70 7.37
C LYS A 144 1.49 -0.32 6.08
N ASN A 145 2.57 0.45 6.15
CA ASN A 145 3.27 0.94 4.96
C ASN A 145 4.11 -0.16 4.28
N ASP A 146 4.61 -1.12 5.05
CA ASP A 146 5.48 -2.18 4.55
C ASP A 146 4.70 -3.30 3.81
N ARG A 147 3.37 -3.40 4.02
CA ARG A 147 2.54 -4.45 3.44
C ARG A 147 2.27 -4.26 1.94
N PRO A 148 2.39 -5.31 1.10
CA PRO A 148 2.04 -5.24 -0.32
C PRO A 148 0.58 -4.82 -0.52
N SER A 149 0.32 -4.09 -1.59
CA SER A 149 -1.01 -3.67 -2.01
C SER A 149 -1.09 -3.59 -3.52
N TYR A 150 -2.30 -3.57 -4.07
CA TYR A 150 -2.49 -3.40 -5.51
C TYR A 150 -1.87 -2.11 -6.04
N ARG A 151 -1.70 -1.11 -5.16
CA ARG A 151 -1.09 0.18 -5.47
C ARG A 151 0.39 0.04 -5.80
N ASP A 152 1.07 -0.95 -5.22
CA ASP A 152 2.48 -1.23 -5.50
C ASP A 152 2.64 -1.90 -6.88
N LEU A 153 1.63 -2.68 -7.32
CA LEU A 153 1.59 -3.30 -8.66
C LEU A 153 1.43 -2.30 -9.81
N VAL A 154 0.81 -1.14 -9.55
CA VAL A 154 0.65 -0.03 -10.52
C VAL A 154 1.99 0.38 -11.15
N SER A 155 3.09 0.25 -10.41
CA SER A 155 4.46 0.59 -10.84
C SER A 155 4.94 -0.17 -12.08
N PHE A 156 4.38 -1.36 -12.30
CA PHE A 156 4.72 -2.26 -13.39
C PHE A 156 3.82 -2.07 -14.63
N ASN A 157 2.72 -1.33 -14.47
CA ASN A 157 1.70 -1.19 -15.50
C ASN A 157 1.87 0.07 -16.37
N PHE A 158 2.74 1.00 -15.97
CA PHE A 158 2.88 2.30 -16.64
C PHE A 158 4.34 2.68 -16.89
N GLN A 159 4.59 3.20 -18.08
CA GLN A 159 5.88 3.74 -18.50
C GLN A 159 5.65 5.18 -18.97
N THR A 160 5.87 6.16 -18.09
CA THR A 160 5.71 7.58 -18.44
C THR A 160 6.92 8.07 -19.24
N GLN A 161 6.77 9.19 -19.96
CA GLN A 161 7.88 9.83 -20.67
C GLN A 161 9.12 10.02 -19.76
N ASN A 162 8.90 10.44 -18.52
CA ASN A 162 9.98 10.65 -17.56
C ASN A 162 10.67 9.36 -17.12
N ILE A 163 10.00 8.20 -17.13
CA ILE A 163 10.64 6.92 -16.79
C ILE A 163 11.40 6.40 -18.01
N VAL A 164 10.80 6.44 -19.20
CA VAL A 164 11.43 5.98 -20.45
C VAL A 164 12.71 6.79 -20.76
N ALA A 165 12.73 8.08 -20.43
CA ALA A 165 13.88 8.95 -20.65
C ALA A 165 14.90 8.95 -19.48
N ASN A 166 14.64 8.26 -18.37
CA ASN A 166 15.50 8.32 -17.18
C ASN A 166 16.50 7.16 -17.12
N PRO A 167 17.81 7.43 -17.15
CA PRO A 167 18.84 6.38 -17.11
C PRO A 167 18.93 5.66 -15.75
N ASN A 168 18.38 6.26 -14.68
CA ASN A 168 18.55 5.80 -13.30
C ASN A 168 17.29 5.14 -12.70
N CYS A 169 16.17 5.11 -13.43
CA CYS A 169 14.88 4.67 -12.89
C CYS A 169 14.12 3.83 -13.92
N LEU A 170 13.88 2.56 -13.59
CA LEU A 170 13.24 1.59 -14.49
C LEU A 170 11.71 1.54 -14.34
N LEU A 171 11.22 1.73 -13.12
CA LEU A 171 9.81 1.51 -12.77
C LEU A 171 9.12 2.78 -12.29
N TYR A 172 7.84 2.91 -12.62
CA TYR A 172 7.04 4.05 -12.20
C TYR A 172 7.00 4.18 -10.68
N LYS A 173 7.12 5.42 -10.17
CA LYS A 173 7.17 5.76 -8.72
C LYS A 173 8.35 5.17 -7.93
N THR A 174 9.39 4.62 -8.57
CA THR A 174 10.59 4.09 -7.85
C THR A 174 11.71 5.10 -7.61
N ASP A 175 11.41 6.37 -7.86
CA ASP A 175 12.21 7.53 -7.49
C ASP A 175 12.31 7.70 -5.96
N THR A 176 11.27 7.31 -5.22
CA THR A 176 11.26 7.36 -3.75
C THR A 176 11.88 6.11 -3.12
N TYR A 177 12.73 6.31 -2.10
CA TYR A 177 13.43 5.23 -1.39
C TYR A 177 12.46 4.20 -0.80
N ASN A 178 11.44 4.64 -0.07
CA ASN A 178 10.48 3.75 0.61
C ASN A 178 9.77 2.82 -0.38
N HIS A 179 9.26 3.39 -1.48
CA HIS A 179 8.55 2.60 -2.49
C HIS A 179 9.50 1.67 -3.25
N ARG A 180 10.74 2.10 -3.52
CA ARG A 180 11.78 1.23 -4.10
C ARG A 180 12.10 0.04 -3.20
N GLN A 181 12.29 0.24 -1.90
CA GLN A 181 12.56 -0.85 -0.97
C GLN A 181 11.38 -1.82 -0.88
N LYS A 182 10.16 -1.29 -0.88
CA LYS A 182 8.95 -2.10 -0.89
C LYS A 182 8.84 -2.96 -2.14
N ILE A 183 9.07 -2.38 -3.32
CA ILE A 183 9.07 -3.14 -4.58
C ILE A 183 10.11 -4.25 -4.57
N LYS A 184 11.33 -4.00 -4.06
CA LYS A 184 12.35 -5.05 -3.93
C LYS A 184 11.87 -6.24 -3.10
N LYS A 185 11.18 -5.99 -1.98
CA LYS A 185 10.64 -7.06 -1.11
C LYS A 185 9.58 -7.90 -1.81
N ILE A 186 8.71 -7.28 -2.61
CA ILE A 186 7.56 -7.96 -3.23
C ILE A 186 7.82 -8.42 -4.67
N PHE A 187 9.00 -8.14 -5.22
CA PHE A 187 9.31 -8.37 -6.64
C PHE A 187 9.09 -9.82 -7.06
N ASN A 188 9.59 -10.78 -6.28
CA ASN A 188 9.46 -12.21 -6.56
C ASN A 188 7.99 -12.65 -6.62
N TYR A 189 7.15 -12.10 -5.73
CA TYR A 189 5.71 -12.34 -5.77
C TYR A 189 5.07 -11.77 -7.04
N ILE A 190 5.46 -10.56 -7.45
CA ILE A 190 4.90 -9.90 -8.65
C ILE A 190 5.22 -10.67 -9.93
N ILE A 191 6.44 -11.18 -10.07
CA ILE A 191 6.84 -11.96 -11.24
C ILE A 191 6.34 -13.42 -11.17
N GLY A 192 5.64 -13.80 -10.10
CA GLY A 192 5.12 -15.16 -9.90
C GLY A 192 6.15 -16.19 -9.45
N ALA A 193 7.37 -15.76 -9.07
CA ALA A 193 8.41 -16.63 -8.53
C ALA A 193 8.14 -17.04 -7.06
N GLN A 194 7.24 -16.33 -6.38
CA GLN A 194 6.86 -16.58 -5.00
C GLN A 194 5.33 -16.57 -4.85
N THR A 195 4.79 -17.48 -4.06
CA THR A 195 3.35 -17.52 -3.75
C THR A 195 2.97 -16.47 -2.70
N SER A 196 1.68 -16.16 -2.60
CA SER A 196 1.15 -15.28 -1.54
C SER A 196 1.47 -15.78 -0.13
N GLU A 197 1.40 -17.10 0.07
CA GLU A 197 1.72 -17.75 1.34
C GLU A 197 3.21 -17.66 1.67
N GLN A 198 4.09 -17.89 0.70
CA GLN A 198 5.53 -17.74 0.88
C GLN A 198 5.90 -16.30 1.25
N LEU A 199 5.28 -15.31 0.58
CA LEU A 199 5.50 -13.90 0.89
C LEU A 199 5.04 -13.56 2.31
N LEU A 200 3.89 -14.08 2.72
CA LEU A 200 3.37 -13.92 4.07
C LEU A 200 4.32 -14.53 5.13
N ASN A 201 4.81 -15.74 4.89
CA ASN A 201 5.73 -16.42 5.79
C ASN A 201 7.07 -15.66 5.93
N GLU A 202 7.57 -15.07 4.85
CA GLU A 202 8.76 -14.22 4.92
C GLU A 202 8.54 -12.96 5.76
N PHE A 203 7.38 -12.28 5.62
CA PHE A 203 7.04 -11.13 6.45
C PHE A 203 6.92 -11.51 7.93
N ASN A 204 6.24 -12.62 8.22
CA ASN A 204 6.10 -13.13 9.59
C ASN A 204 7.47 -13.48 10.19
N LYS A 205 8.33 -14.17 9.43
CA LYS A 205 9.69 -14.48 9.85
C LYS A 205 10.50 -13.23 10.17
N GLN A 206 10.41 -12.18 9.34
CA GLN A 206 11.08 -10.91 9.62
C GLN A 206 10.56 -10.26 10.91
N LYS A 207 9.24 -10.26 11.11
CA LYS A 207 8.62 -9.72 12.32
C LYS A 207 9.09 -10.45 13.58
N LEU A 208 8.98 -11.78 13.60
CA LEU A 208 9.40 -12.59 14.74
C LEU A 208 10.90 -12.43 15.04
N ASN A 209 11.74 -12.33 14.00
CA ASN A 209 13.17 -12.09 14.19
C ASN A 209 13.48 -10.72 14.81
N ASN A 210 12.70 -9.69 14.46
CA ASN A 210 12.86 -8.37 15.07
C ASN A 210 12.38 -8.37 16.52
N GLU A 211 11.23 -8.98 16.80
CA GLU A 211 10.72 -9.16 18.17
C GLU A 211 11.71 -9.95 19.04
N LEU A 212 12.30 -11.03 18.49
CA LEU A 212 13.34 -11.81 19.16
C LEU A 212 14.57 -10.95 19.50
N LYS A 213 15.04 -10.14 18.55
CA LYS A 213 16.18 -9.22 18.79
C LYS A 213 15.87 -8.21 19.90
N ASP A 214 14.67 -7.65 19.91
CA ASP A 214 14.25 -6.69 20.94
C ASP A 214 14.17 -7.34 22.32
N LEU A 215 13.68 -8.58 22.40
CA LEU A 215 13.63 -9.35 23.65
C LEU A 215 15.03 -9.70 24.15
N LEU A 216 15.92 -10.20 23.28
CA LEU A 216 17.31 -10.49 23.64
C LEU A 216 18.05 -9.24 24.13
N TYR A 217 17.77 -8.09 23.52
CA TYR A 217 18.34 -6.82 23.98
C TYR A 217 17.84 -6.42 25.37
N LYS A 218 16.55 -6.66 25.67
CA LYS A 218 15.98 -6.41 27.01
C LYS A 218 16.56 -7.35 28.06
N GLU A 219 16.65 -8.64 27.75
CA GLU A 219 17.24 -9.66 28.63
C GLU A 219 18.70 -9.31 28.97
N ALA A 220 19.51 -8.97 27.97
CA ALA A 220 20.90 -8.54 28.19
C ALA A 220 21.01 -7.27 29.04
N LYS A 221 20.02 -6.36 28.96
CA LYS A 221 19.96 -5.16 29.79
C LYS A 221 19.59 -5.49 31.24
N GLU A 222 18.62 -6.38 31.45
CA GLU A 222 18.22 -6.85 32.77
C GLU A 222 19.34 -7.60 33.48
N GLU A 223 20.07 -8.46 32.76
CA GLU A 223 21.25 -9.15 33.32
C GLU A 223 22.32 -8.17 33.79
N LYS A 224 22.59 -7.11 33.02
CA LYS A 224 23.54 -6.05 33.42
C LYS A 224 23.08 -5.36 34.70
N ILE A 225 21.82 -4.97 34.77
CA ILE A 225 21.25 -4.33 35.97
C ILE A 225 21.31 -5.27 37.17
N ARG A 226 20.96 -6.55 37.02
CA ARG A 226 21.07 -7.55 38.09
C ARG A 226 22.49 -7.66 38.62
N LYS A 227 23.49 -7.73 37.74
CA LYS A 227 24.91 -7.78 38.13
C LYS A 227 25.33 -6.52 38.89
N GLU A 228 24.94 -5.33 38.42
CA GLU A 228 25.22 -4.08 39.11
C GLU A 228 24.56 -4.00 40.50
N VAL A 229 23.30 -4.44 40.62
CA VAL A 229 22.59 -4.49 41.91
C VAL A 229 23.27 -5.45 42.87
N LEU A 230 23.68 -6.63 42.40
CA LEU A 230 24.37 -7.63 43.22
C LEU A 230 25.67 -7.06 43.79
N ILE A 231 26.53 -6.48 42.93
CA ILE A 231 27.80 -5.84 43.34
C ILE A 231 27.56 -4.72 44.35
N ASN A 232 26.57 -3.86 44.11
CA ASN A 232 26.23 -2.79 45.04
C ASN A 232 25.69 -3.32 46.38
N SER A 233 24.92 -4.41 46.36
CA SER A 233 24.39 -5.03 47.58
C SER A 233 25.49 -5.67 48.43
N GLU A 234 26.47 -6.33 47.80
CA GLU A 234 27.66 -6.86 48.49
C GLU A 234 28.44 -5.72 49.18
N LEU A 235 28.73 -4.63 48.47
CA LEU A 235 29.42 -3.46 49.03
C LEU A 235 28.69 -2.85 50.24
N VAL A 236 27.35 -2.83 50.22
CA VAL A 236 26.56 -2.32 51.34
C VAL A 236 26.58 -3.28 52.52
N LEU A 237 26.50 -4.59 52.27
CA LEU A 237 26.61 -5.62 53.31
C LEU A 237 27.98 -5.58 53.98
N ASP A 238 29.06 -5.44 53.21
CA ASP A 238 30.42 -5.31 53.74
C ASP A 238 30.56 -4.11 54.67
N LYS A 239 30.06 -2.93 54.26
CA LYS A 239 30.05 -1.75 55.14
C LYS A 239 29.21 -1.96 56.40
N ALA A 240 28.05 -2.62 56.29
CA ALA A 240 27.22 -2.91 57.44
C ALA A 240 27.90 -3.87 58.44
N MET A 241 28.71 -4.81 57.94
CA MET A 241 29.57 -5.66 58.76
C MET A 241 30.71 -4.87 59.41
N GLU A 242 31.38 -3.98 58.68
CA GLU A 242 32.43 -3.09 59.24
C GLU A 242 31.90 -2.21 60.39
N TYR A 243 30.69 -1.68 60.26
CA TYR A 243 30.05 -0.88 61.30
C TYR A 243 29.43 -1.72 62.45
N GLY A 244 29.54 -3.05 62.39
CA GLY A 244 29.03 -3.96 63.43
C GLY A 244 27.51 -4.06 63.50
N LEU A 245 26.80 -3.63 62.46
CA LEU A 245 25.34 -3.70 62.36
C LEU A 245 24.86 -5.13 62.08
N ILE A 246 25.71 -5.99 61.52
CA ILE A 246 25.42 -7.39 61.16
C ILE A 246 26.56 -8.30 61.63
N GLN A 247 26.25 -9.46 62.21
CA GLN A 247 27.25 -10.44 62.67
C GLN A 247 27.61 -11.46 61.57
N ASN A 248 28.89 -11.82 61.48
CA ASN A 248 29.48 -12.64 60.40
C ASN A 248 28.98 -14.10 60.31
N LYS A 249 28.06 -14.53 61.19
CA LYS A 249 27.57 -15.92 61.27
C LYS A 249 26.27 -16.20 60.50
N THR A 250 25.63 -15.17 59.93
CA THR A 250 24.28 -15.27 59.37
C THR A 250 24.20 -15.35 57.84
N LEU A 251 25.31 -15.23 57.10
CA LEU A 251 25.29 -15.22 55.63
C LEU A 251 26.05 -16.42 55.05
N ASN A 252 25.30 -17.41 54.57
CA ASN A 252 25.83 -18.48 53.73
C ASN A 252 25.71 -18.00 52.27
N MET A 253 26.81 -17.53 51.67
CA MET A 253 26.85 -17.01 50.29
C MET A 253 26.68 -18.10 49.20
N GLY A 254 26.24 -19.32 49.56
CA GLY A 254 26.03 -20.43 48.62
C GLY A 254 24.63 -20.53 48.03
N ASP A 255 23.67 -19.72 48.49
CA ASP A 255 22.25 -19.84 48.13
C ASP A 255 21.68 -18.62 47.37
N ILE A 256 22.52 -17.78 46.74
CA ILE A 256 22.11 -16.64 45.89
C ILE A 256 22.47 -16.90 44.42
#